data_AF-F5Y2F3-F1
#
_entry.id   AF-F5Y2F3-F1
#
_cell.length_a   1.000
_cell.length_b   1.000
_cell.length_c   1.000
_cell.angle_alpha   90.00
_cell.angle_beta   90.00
_cell.angle_gamma   90.00
#
_symmetry.space_group_name_H-M   'P 1'
#
loop_
_entity.id
_entity.type
_entity.pdbx_description
1 polymer ?
#
loop_
_entity_poly.entity_id
_entity_poly.type
_entity_poly.pdbx_seq_one_letter_code
_entity_poly.pdbx_strand_id
1 'polypeptide(L)'
;MLAAFALIAIAKEWSALRESFASIGPAVVAFNLLSLLAGYHVSRASGLDKSLATAVAFEIGIHNSTLSLYIALSVLDNFQLALPSAIYSVSMYLTAALFGLLLLRPRRAAAPHRASA
;
A
#
# COMPACT_ATOMS: atom_id res chain seq x y z
N MET A 1 -2.22 -28.75 -9.04
CA MET A 1 -2.94 -29.36 -7.90
C MET A 1 -3.04 -28.39 -6.72
N LEU A 2 -1.92 -27.82 -6.23
CA LEU A 2 -1.93 -26.84 -5.12
C LEU A 2 -2.75 -25.56 -5.40
N ALA A 3 -2.60 -24.96 -6.58
CA ALA A 3 -3.35 -23.74 -6.95
C ALA A 3 -4.88 -23.96 -6.97
N ALA A 4 -5.34 -25.13 -7.42
CA ALA A 4 -6.76 -25.47 -7.43
C ALA A 4 -7.31 -25.65 -6.01
N PHE A 5 -6.53 -26.30 -5.13
CA PHE A 5 -6.90 -26.45 -3.72
C PHE A 5 -6.96 -25.09 -3.00
N ALA A 6 -5.98 -24.22 -3.23
CA ALA A 6 -5.97 -22.86 -2.69
C ALA A 6 -7.17 -22.04 -3.19
N LEU A 7 -7.50 -22.12 -4.49
CA LEU A 7 -8.68 -21.45 -5.06
C LEU A 7 -9.99 -21.94 -4.44
N ILE A 8 -10.13 -23.25 -4.23
CA ILE A 8 -11.32 -23.85 -3.60
C ILE A 8 -11.43 -23.42 -2.13
N ALA A 9 -10.31 -23.40 -1.39
CA ALA A 9 -10.28 -22.94 0.00
C ALA A 9 -10.70 -21.46 0.11
N ILE A 10 -10.13 -20.59 -0.73
CA ILE A 10 -10.49 -19.17 -0.81
C ILE A 10 -11.98 -19.00 -1.17
N ALA A 11 -12.50 -19.78 -2.12
CA ALA A 11 -13.91 -19.71 -2.51
C ALA A 11 -14.85 -20.13 -1.38
N LYS A 12 -14.48 -21.14 -0.58
CA LYS A 12 -15.26 -21.62 0.57
C LYS A 12 -15.31 -20.62 1.72
N GLU A 13 -14.19 -19.95 1.98
CA GLU A 13 -14.07 -18.97 3.07
C GLU A 13 -14.33 -17.53 2.61
N TRP A 14 -14.75 -17.35 1.36
CA TRP A 14 -14.96 -16.04 0.74
C TRP A 14 -15.94 -15.16 1.53
N SER A 15 -17.00 -15.73 2.10
CA SER A 15 -17.95 -14.99 2.94
C SER A 15 -17.30 -14.43 4.21
N ALA A 16 -16.57 -15.27 4.95
CA ALA A 16 -15.88 -14.89 6.19
C ALA A 16 -14.75 -13.87 5.92
N LEU A 17 -14.00 -14.07 4.83
CA LEU A 17 -13.00 -13.11 4.35
C LEU A 17 -13.64 -11.76 4.00
N ARG A 18 -14.77 -11.77 3.29
CA ARG A 18 -15.47 -10.55 2.87
C ARG A 18 -16.10 -9.80 4.05
N GLU A 19 -16.63 -10.51 5.03
CA GLU A 19 -17.21 -9.92 6.24
C GLU A 19 -16.14 -9.28 7.12
N SER A 20 -14.99 -9.95 7.27
CA SER A 20 -13.82 -9.39 7.96
C SER A 20 -13.21 -8.20 7.22
N PHE A 21 -13.19 -8.25 5.88
CA PHE A 21 -12.76 -7.13 5.05
C PHE A 21 -13.74 -5.95 5.12
N ALA A 22 -15.04 -6.21 5.21
CA ALA A 22 -16.06 -5.15 5.32
C ALA A 22 -15.97 -4.40 6.65
N SER A 23 -15.62 -5.08 7.74
CA SER A 23 -15.48 -4.45 9.05
C SER A 23 -14.15 -3.71 9.23
N ILE A 24 -13.02 -4.31 8.84
CA ILE A 24 -11.67 -3.79 9.11
C ILE A 24 -11.07 -3.07 7.90
N GLY A 25 -11.41 -3.50 6.69
CA GLY A 25 -10.84 -2.98 5.44
C GLY A 25 -10.98 -1.47 5.26
N PRO A 26 -12.13 -0.84 5.54
CA PRO A 26 -12.26 0.62 5.48
C PRO A 26 -11.28 1.34 6.40
N ALA A 27 -11.08 0.84 7.63
CA ALA A 27 -10.14 1.42 8.58
C ALA A 27 -8.68 1.26 8.11
N VAL A 28 -8.33 0.10 7.53
CA VAL A 28 -6.99 -0.17 7.00
C VAL A 28 -6.68 0.71 5.79
N VAL A 29 -7.63 0.86 4.87
CA VAL A 29 -7.49 1.74 3.69
C VAL A 29 -7.42 3.20 4.11
N ALA A 30 -8.26 3.63 5.07
CA ALA A 30 -8.22 4.98 5.61
C ALA A 30 -6.87 5.27 6.27
N PHE A 31 -6.38 4.36 7.11
CA PHE A 31 -5.06 4.48 7.73
C PHE A 31 -3.96 4.62 6.68
N ASN A 32 -3.96 3.76 5.66
CA ASN A 32 -2.97 3.82 4.59
C ASN A 32 -3.01 5.16 3.82
N LEU A 33 -4.20 5.65 3.48
CA LEU A 33 -4.36 6.91 2.76
C LEU A 33 -3.94 8.10 3.63
N LEU A 34 -4.28 8.07 4.93
CA LEU A 34 -3.84 9.08 5.89
C LEU A 34 -2.31 9.08 6.03
N SER A 35 -1.66 7.92 6.06
CA SER A 35 -0.19 7.83 6.09
C SER A 35 0.46 8.43 4.85
N LEU A 36 -0.06 8.14 3.65
CA LEU A 36 0.41 8.74 2.39
C LEU A 36 0.21 10.26 2.37
N LEU A 37 -0.99 10.72 2.72
CA LEU A 37 -1.34 12.15 2.71
C LEU A 37 -0.57 12.92 3.76
N ALA A 38 -0.46 12.40 4.99
CA ALA A 38 0.31 13.01 6.05
C ALA A 38 1.79 13.08 5.66
N GLY A 39 2.38 11.99 5.16
CA GLY A 39 3.76 11.97 4.70
C GLY A 39 4.01 13.01 3.60
N TYR A 40 3.08 13.18 2.66
CA TYR A 40 3.19 14.18 1.61
C TYR A 40 3.01 15.62 2.11
N HIS A 41 1.91 15.90 2.82
CA HIS A 41 1.56 17.25 3.25
C HIS A 41 2.51 17.79 4.30
N VAL A 42 2.94 16.95 5.26
CA VAL A 42 3.95 17.34 6.24
C VAL A 42 5.27 17.64 5.54
N SER A 43 5.72 16.79 4.61
CA SER A 43 6.94 17.04 3.84
C SER A 43 6.88 18.34 3.04
N ARG A 44 5.74 18.63 2.41
CA ARG A 44 5.52 19.88 1.67
C ARG A 44 5.47 21.10 2.57
N ALA A 45 4.86 20.99 3.75
CA ALA A 45 4.85 22.06 4.75
C ALA A 45 6.25 22.37 5.28
N SER A 46 7.12 21.36 5.36
CA SER A 46 8.54 21.50 5.71
C SER A 46 9.43 22.06 4.59
N GLY A 47 8.86 22.41 3.44
CA GLY A 47 9.59 23.03 2.32
C GLY A 47 10.28 22.05 1.36
N LEU A 48 10.03 20.75 1.46
CA LEU A 48 10.65 19.76 0.57
C LEU A 48 10.10 19.85 -0.86
N ASP A 49 10.99 19.67 -1.83
CA ASP A 49 10.62 19.59 -3.25
C ASP A 49 9.61 18.48 -3.50
N LYS A 50 8.77 18.66 -4.54
CA LYS A 50 7.69 17.72 -4.86
C LYS A 50 8.19 16.28 -5.01
N SER A 51 9.37 16.08 -5.61
CA SER A 51 9.97 14.75 -5.79
C SER A 51 10.32 14.09 -4.45
N LEU A 52 10.93 14.85 -3.54
CA LEU A 52 11.34 14.36 -2.23
C LEU A 52 10.15 14.14 -1.31
N ALA A 53 9.18 15.07 -1.31
CA ALA A 53 7.93 14.89 -0.57
C ALA A 53 7.13 13.66 -1.04
N THR A 54 7.17 13.34 -2.35
CA THR A 54 6.56 12.13 -2.89
C THR A 54 7.30 10.87 -2.43
N ALA A 55 8.64 10.90 -2.41
CA ALA A 55 9.43 9.79 -1.89
C ALA A 55 9.16 9.52 -0.40
N VAL A 56 9.13 10.58 0.43
CA VAL A 56 8.80 10.47 1.86
C VAL A 56 7.38 9.94 2.07
N ALA A 57 6.41 10.40 1.27
CA ALA A 57 5.05 9.88 1.33
C ALA A 57 4.99 8.37 1.06
N PHE A 58 5.74 7.88 0.06
CA PHE A 58 5.82 6.45 -0.23
C PHE A 58 6.55 5.67 0.86
N GLU A 59 7.65 6.19 1.40
CA GLU A 59 8.38 5.55 2.50
C GLU A 59 7.50 5.36 3.74
N ILE A 60 6.66 6.35 4.05
CA ILE A 60 5.72 6.30 5.18
C ILE A 60 4.48 5.45 4.82
N GLY A 61 3.96 5.57 3.60
CA GLY A 61 2.74 4.88 3.18
C GLY A 61 2.93 3.39 2.88
N ILE A 62 4.14 2.98 2.51
CA ILE A 62 4.44 1.60 2.11
C ILE A 62 5.15 0.87 3.26
N HIS A 63 4.39 0.12 4.04
CA HIS A 63 4.93 -0.69 5.15
C HIS A 63 5.38 -2.09 4.71
N ASN A 64 6.33 -2.67 5.46
CA ASN A 64 6.73 -4.06 5.28
C ASN A 64 5.66 -5.02 5.83
N SER A 65 4.75 -5.41 4.95
CA SER A 65 3.63 -6.28 5.30
C SER A 65 4.06 -7.69 5.72
N THR A 66 5.18 -8.20 5.19
CA THR A 66 5.72 -9.51 5.56
C THR A 66 6.17 -9.53 7.02
N LEU A 67 6.92 -8.51 7.44
CA LEU A 67 7.36 -8.39 8.82
C LEU A 67 6.17 -8.20 9.77
N SER A 68 5.20 -7.38 9.39
CA SER A 68 3.98 -7.18 10.17
C SER A 68 3.18 -8.49 10.34
N LEU A 69 3.04 -9.28 9.27
CA LEU A 69 2.38 -10.59 9.32
C LEU A 69 3.15 -11.58 10.22
N TYR A 70 4.48 -11.58 10.12
CA TYR A 70 5.34 -12.39 10.98
C TYR A 70 5.17 -12.02 12.46
N ILE A 71 5.15 -10.74 12.79
CA ILE A 71 4.92 -10.30 14.18
C ILE A 71 3.55 -10.78 14.67
N ALA A 72 2.50 -10.63 13.88
CA ALA A 72 1.16 -11.04 14.28
C ALA A 72 1.05 -12.56 14.54
N LEU A 73 1.64 -13.37 13.66
CA LEU A 73 1.49 -14.84 13.70
C LEU A 73 2.55 -15.53 14.56
N SER A 74 3.81 -15.12 14.46
CA SER A 74 4.93 -15.83 15.08
C SER A 74 5.37 -15.22 16.41
N VAL A 75 5.11 -13.93 16.64
CA VAL A 75 5.49 -13.25 17.88
C VAL A 75 4.30 -13.10 18.82
N LEU A 76 3.15 -12.68 18.30
CA LEU A 76 1.93 -12.47 19.11
C LEU A 76 0.98 -13.66 19.11
N ASP A 77 1.21 -14.67 18.26
CA ASP A 77 0.36 -15.85 18.11
C ASP A 77 -1.14 -15.53 17.96
N ASN A 78 -1.46 -14.45 17.22
CA ASN A 78 -2.82 -13.96 17.09
C ASN A 78 -3.21 -13.72 15.63
N PHE A 79 -3.99 -14.65 15.10
CA PHE A 79 -4.48 -14.60 13.73
C PHE A 79 -5.35 -13.36 13.45
N GLN A 80 -6.12 -12.85 14.43
CA GLN A 80 -6.93 -11.65 14.21
C GLN A 80 -6.09 -10.41 13.90
N LEU A 81 -4.87 -10.32 14.44
CA LEU A 81 -3.94 -9.23 14.15
C LEU A 81 -3.26 -9.38 12.78
N ALA A 82 -3.25 -10.58 12.20
CA ALA A 82 -2.72 -10.81 10.87
C ALA A 82 -3.67 -10.30 9.77
N LEU A 83 -4.98 -10.25 10.03
CA LEU A 83 -5.97 -9.79 9.06
C LEU A 83 -5.72 -8.35 8.56
N PRO A 84 -5.58 -7.33 9.44
CA PRO A 84 -5.25 -5.98 9.00
C PRO A 84 -3.98 -5.92 8.15
N SER A 85 -2.95 -6.68 8.54
CA SER A 85 -1.66 -6.74 7.84
C SER A 85 -1.79 -7.37 6.44
N ALA A 86 -2.58 -8.44 6.30
CA ALA A 86 -2.87 -9.07 5.02
C ALA A 86 -3.67 -8.14 4.11
N ILE A 87 -4.69 -7.46 4.63
CA ILE A 87 -5.49 -6.48 3.88
C ILE A 87 -4.60 -5.32 3.42
N TYR A 88 -3.78 -4.78 4.34
CA TYR A 88 -2.87 -3.67 4.07
C TYR A 88 -1.90 -4.01 2.94
N SER A 89 -1.37 -5.25 2.91
CA SER A 89 -0.42 -5.71 1.89
C SER A 89 -0.93 -5.57 0.47
N VAL A 90 -2.24 -5.70 0.25
CA VAL A 90 -2.86 -5.51 -1.07
C VAL A 90 -3.28 -4.06 -1.26
N SER A 91 -3.96 -3.48 -0.26
CA SER A 91 -4.49 -2.12 -0.40
C SER A 91 -3.40 -1.07 -0.60
N MET A 92 -2.24 -1.24 0.05
CA MET A 92 -1.11 -0.32 -0.04
C MET A 92 -0.62 -0.12 -1.46
N TYR A 93 -0.59 -1.18 -2.28
CA TYR A 93 -0.12 -1.07 -3.66
C TYR A 93 -1.15 -0.39 -4.55
N LEU A 94 -2.43 -0.64 -4.31
CA LEU A 94 -3.53 -0.01 -5.04
C LEU A 94 -3.58 1.51 -4.79
N THR A 95 -3.54 1.91 -3.52
CA THR A 95 -3.52 3.32 -3.11
C THR A 95 -2.23 4.01 -3.51
N ALA A 96 -1.07 3.35 -3.38
CA ALA A 96 0.22 3.89 -3.84
C ALA A 96 0.22 4.13 -5.34
N ALA A 97 -0.29 3.19 -6.15
CA ALA A 97 -0.43 3.35 -7.58
C ALA A 97 -1.36 4.53 -7.92
N LEU A 98 -2.53 4.61 -7.28
CA LEU A 98 -3.47 5.71 -7.48
C LEU A 98 -2.84 7.07 -7.11
N PHE A 99 -2.21 7.15 -5.94
CA PHE A 99 -1.55 8.36 -5.45
C PHE A 99 -0.40 8.79 -6.36
N GLY A 100 0.42 7.82 -6.80
CA GLY A 100 1.48 8.02 -7.77
C GLY A 100 0.97 8.57 -9.09
N LEU A 101 -0.09 7.98 -9.66
CA LEU A 101 -0.72 8.45 -10.90
C LEU A 101 -1.28 9.87 -10.78
N LEU A 102 -1.88 10.21 -9.62
CA LEU A 102 -2.40 11.55 -9.37
C LEU A 102 -1.28 12.62 -9.27
N LEU A 103 -0.14 12.27 -8.68
CA LEU A 103 1.00 13.18 -8.50
C LEU A 103 1.91 13.28 -9.72
N LEU A 104 2.12 12.17 -10.42
CA LEU A 104 2.92 12.04 -11.64
C LEU A 104 2.10 12.54 -12.83
N ARG A 105 1.99 13.86 -12.96
CA ARG A 105 1.63 14.48 -14.24
C ARG A 105 2.63 13.96 -15.28
N PRO A 106 2.20 13.48 -16.48
CA PRO A 106 3.12 12.99 -17.49
C PRO A 106 4.18 14.05 -17.78
N ARG A 107 5.41 13.85 -17.29
CA ARG A 107 6.55 14.61 -17.79
C ARG A 107 6.67 14.17 -19.23
N ARG A 108 6.17 15.01 -20.14
CA ARG A 108 6.39 14.91 -21.58
C ARG A 108 7.88 14.62 -21.73
N ALA A 109 8.21 13.42 -22.20
CA ALA A 109 9.57 12.90 -22.24
C ALA A 109 10.49 14.03 -22.73
N ALA A 110 11.44 14.43 -21.88
CA ALA A 110 12.41 15.45 -22.25
C ALA A 110 13.08 14.97 -23.53
N ALA A 111 12.91 15.74 -24.61
CA ALA A 111 13.42 15.38 -25.93
C ALA A 111 14.92 15.06 -25.81
N PRO A 112 15.40 13.98 -26.44
CA PRO A 112 16.79 13.59 -26.36
C PRO A 112 17.67 14.77 -26.78
N HIS A 113 18.61 15.12 -25.90
CA HIS A 113 19.61 16.14 -26.16
C HIS A 113 20.38 15.70 -27.41
N ARG A 114 20.09 16.35 -28.55
CA ARG A 114 20.85 16.14 -29.78
C ARG A 114 22.29 16.55 -29.48
N ALA A 115 23.19 15.59 -29.40
CA ALA A 115 24.62 15.83 -29.44
C ALA A 115 24.93 16.60 -30.73
N SER A 116 25.35 17.85 -30.58
CA SER A 116 25.80 18.70 -31.67
C SER A 116 27.32 18.55 -31.84
N ALA A 117 27.67 18.10 -33.04
CA ALA A 117 28.93 18.28 -33.79
C ALA A 117 30.23 17.74 -33.18
#